data_AF-A0AAW8G0A0-F1
#
_entry.id   AF-A0AAW8G0A0-F1
#
_cell.length_a   1.000
_cell.length_b   1.000
_cell.length_c   1.000
_cell.angle_alpha   90.00
_cell.angle_beta   90.00
_cell.angle_gamma   90.00
#
_symmetry.space_group_name_H-M   'P 1'
#
loop_
_entity.id
_entity.type
_entity.pdbx_description
1 polymer ?
#
loop_
_entity_poly.entity_id
_entity_poly.type
_entity_poly.pdbx_seq_one_letter_code
_entity_poly.pdbx_strand_id
1 'polypeptide(L)'
;MSRVAPGQTFIRWKPTGLYNSMINPLTNYKVKGFLWYQGESNTGKPKEYGDLLTTMITDWRNKWNEQNAPFLIVQLANFMESKSQPIESNWAELRDQQRLVSQTVPNTGLAVTIDVGEWNDIHPLNKKAVGDRLAFQALKIADKKNIVADGPVYQSMKTEGNKIILSFKTGTDDLARVAELKGFAIKDSDGSWAWAKAKTEGKKVIVWNDAVKNPVAVRYDWADNPDGNLKNTAGLPASPFTTEKN
;
A
#
# COMPACT_ATOMS: atom_id res chain seq x y z
N MET A 1 -2.95 -3.91 -54.26
CA MET A 1 -2.90 -4.18 -52.81
C MET A 1 -2.75 -2.84 -52.10
N SER A 2 -3.80 -2.33 -51.44
CA SER A 2 -3.67 -1.12 -50.63
C SER A 2 -2.91 -1.48 -49.35
N ARG A 3 -1.76 -0.84 -49.12
CA ARG A 3 -1.13 -0.88 -47.80
C ARG A 3 -2.03 -0.08 -46.86
N VAL A 4 -2.61 -0.75 -45.89
CA VAL A 4 -3.33 -0.10 -44.79
C VAL A 4 -2.34 0.85 -44.11
N ALA A 5 -2.74 2.12 -43.94
CA ALA A 5 -1.92 3.08 -43.21
C ALA A 5 -1.63 2.55 -41.80
N PRO A 6 -0.39 2.62 -41.31
CA PRO A 6 -0.09 2.17 -39.96
C PRO A 6 -0.98 2.92 -38.95
N GLY A 7 -1.56 2.17 -38.01
CA GLY A 7 -2.39 2.75 -36.96
C GLY A 7 -1.62 3.77 -36.13
N GLN A 8 -2.32 4.81 -35.65
CA GLN A 8 -1.70 5.79 -34.75
C GLN A 8 -1.41 5.15 -33.39
N THR A 9 -0.13 5.08 -33.01
CA THR A 9 0.27 4.79 -31.63
C THR A 9 0.29 6.10 -30.84
N PHE A 10 -0.68 6.26 -29.92
CA PHE A 10 -0.68 7.38 -28.98
C PHE A 10 0.60 7.41 -28.14
N ILE A 11 1.10 8.60 -27.78
CA ILE A 11 2.37 8.79 -27.04
C ILE A 11 2.43 7.97 -25.74
N ARG A 12 1.27 7.78 -25.08
CA ARG A 12 1.14 6.98 -23.85
C ARG A 12 1.47 5.49 -24.01
N TRP A 13 1.46 4.99 -25.25
CA TRP A 13 1.76 3.60 -25.58
C TRP A 13 3.17 3.39 -26.14
N LYS A 14 3.98 4.46 -26.22
CA LYS A 14 5.38 4.35 -26.59
C LYS A 14 6.24 4.22 -25.33
N PRO A 15 7.22 3.29 -25.28
CA PRO A 15 8.18 3.26 -24.18
C PRO A 15 8.80 4.63 -23.97
N THR A 16 8.88 5.07 -22.71
CA THR A 16 9.37 6.41 -22.30
C THR A 16 8.57 7.62 -22.81
N GLY A 17 7.49 7.42 -23.56
CA GLY A 17 6.73 8.49 -24.20
C GLY A 17 6.20 9.53 -23.21
N LEU A 18 5.49 9.07 -22.17
CA LEU A 18 4.97 9.95 -21.11
C LEU A 18 6.08 10.65 -20.32
N TYR A 19 7.16 9.93 -20.00
CA TYR A 19 8.30 10.52 -19.30
C TYR A 19 8.88 11.68 -20.13
N ASN A 20 9.19 11.45 -21.40
CA ASN A 20 9.81 12.46 -22.26
C ASN A 20 8.90 13.65 -22.54
N SER A 21 7.59 13.43 -22.64
CA SER A 21 6.63 14.51 -22.94
C SER A 21 6.17 15.29 -21.71
N MET A 22 6.13 14.67 -20.53
CA MET A 22 5.53 15.27 -19.32
C MET A 22 6.52 15.53 -18.18
N ILE A 23 7.50 14.63 -17.98
CA ILE A 23 8.41 14.69 -16.81
C ILE A 23 9.74 15.33 -17.18
N ASN A 24 10.35 14.91 -18.29
CA ASN A 24 11.65 15.40 -18.73
C ASN A 24 11.71 16.94 -18.87
N PRO A 25 10.69 17.62 -19.43
CA PRO A 25 10.70 19.09 -19.51
C PRO A 25 10.73 19.78 -18.14
N LEU A 26 10.25 19.11 -17.09
CA LEU A 26 10.20 19.64 -15.72
C LEU A 26 11.55 19.58 -15.00
N THR A 27 12.55 18.86 -15.54
CA THR A 27 13.90 18.74 -14.94
C THR A 27 14.64 20.07 -14.82
N ASN A 28 14.20 21.10 -15.57
CA ASN A 28 14.74 22.46 -15.48
C ASN A 28 14.14 23.29 -14.33
N TYR A 29 13.17 22.75 -13.59
CA TYR A 29 12.55 23.40 -12.44
C TYR A 29 13.03 22.80 -11.14
N LYS A 30 13.18 23.65 -10.11
CA LYS A 30 13.36 23.18 -8.74
C LYS A 30 12.07 22.56 -8.24
N VAL A 31 12.16 21.39 -7.63
CA VAL A 31 11.03 20.69 -7.03
C VAL A 31 11.28 20.48 -5.54
N LYS A 32 10.22 20.55 -4.73
CA LYS A 32 10.29 20.23 -3.30
C LYS A 32 10.09 18.74 -3.02
N GLY A 33 9.66 17.97 -4.02
CA GLY A 33 9.39 16.55 -3.93
C GLY A 33 8.44 16.08 -5.04
N PHE A 34 8.08 14.81 -4.99
CA PHE A 34 7.26 14.14 -6.00
C PHE A 34 6.04 13.49 -5.36
N LEU A 35 4.90 13.54 -6.06
CA LEU A 35 3.68 12.80 -5.72
C LEU A 35 3.42 11.79 -6.85
N TRP A 36 3.19 10.53 -6.49
CA TRP A 36 2.96 9.46 -7.45
C TRP A 36 1.74 8.63 -7.08
N TYR A 37 0.72 8.66 -7.94
CA TYR A 37 -0.47 7.83 -7.83
C TYR A 37 -0.67 7.06 -9.13
N GLN A 38 -0.19 5.83 -9.15
CA GLN A 38 -0.36 4.90 -10.27
C GLN A 38 -0.13 3.48 -9.75
N GLY A 39 -0.72 2.49 -10.41
CA GLY A 39 -0.38 1.07 -10.24
C GLY A 39 -1.44 0.12 -10.80
N GLU A 40 -2.64 0.62 -11.05
CA GLU A 40 -3.83 -0.12 -11.48
C GLU A 40 -3.53 -1.02 -12.69
N SER A 41 -2.87 -0.48 -13.72
CA SER A 41 -2.50 -1.21 -14.93
C SER A 41 -1.29 -2.15 -14.76
N ASN A 42 -0.65 -2.16 -13.60
CA ASN A 42 0.51 -3.01 -13.28
C ASN A 42 0.15 -4.17 -12.33
N THR A 43 -1.11 -4.29 -11.93
CA THR A 43 -1.59 -5.40 -11.09
C THR A 43 -1.41 -6.77 -11.74
N GLY A 44 -1.18 -6.86 -13.06
CA GLY A 44 -0.76 -8.12 -13.69
C GLY A 44 0.63 -8.63 -13.24
N LYS A 45 1.49 -7.74 -12.71
CA LYS A 45 2.87 -8.05 -12.28
C LYS A 45 3.29 -7.22 -11.05
N PRO A 46 2.73 -7.50 -9.86
CA PRO A 46 2.98 -6.68 -8.66
C PRO A 46 4.45 -6.56 -8.28
N LYS A 47 5.20 -7.67 -8.24
CA LYS A 47 6.62 -7.66 -7.84
C LYS A 47 7.49 -6.80 -8.75
N GLU A 48 7.30 -6.93 -10.07
CA GLU A 48 7.98 -6.09 -11.07
C GLU A 48 7.66 -4.60 -10.84
N TYR A 49 6.42 -4.27 -10.45
CA TYR A 49 6.05 -2.90 -10.11
C TYR A 49 6.87 -2.34 -8.94
N GLY A 50 7.17 -3.13 -7.91
CA GLY A 50 8.03 -2.72 -6.80
C GLY A 50 9.45 -2.35 -7.26
N ASP A 51 10.04 -3.16 -8.15
CA ASP A 51 11.35 -2.90 -8.75
C ASP A 51 11.34 -1.64 -9.62
N LEU A 52 10.31 -1.50 -10.46
CA LEU A 52 10.13 -0.33 -11.33
C LEU A 52 9.92 0.94 -10.53
N LEU A 53 9.11 0.90 -9.46
CA LEU A 53 8.87 2.06 -8.60
C LEU A 53 10.15 2.49 -7.88
N THR A 54 10.91 1.55 -7.33
CA THR A 54 12.21 1.83 -6.69
C THR A 54 13.20 2.45 -7.68
N THR A 55 13.26 1.90 -8.89
CA THR A 55 14.12 2.40 -9.97
C THR A 55 13.70 3.81 -10.39
N MET A 56 12.40 4.08 -10.54
CA MET A 56 11.87 5.40 -10.90
C MET A 56 12.19 6.45 -9.83
N ILE A 57 12.00 6.14 -8.55
CA ILE A 57 12.32 7.07 -7.45
C ILE A 57 13.81 7.46 -7.50
N THR A 58 14.68 6.47 -7.69
CA THR A 58 16.13 6.69 -7.76
C THR A 58 16.52 7.52 -8.98
N ASP A 59 15.97 7.16 -10.15
CA ASP A 59 16.22 7.87 -11.40
C ASP A 59 15.79 9.34 -11.34
N TRP A 60 14.59 9.63 -10.80
CA TRP A 60 14.11 11.00 -10.68
C TRP A 60 14.94 11.81 -9.68
N ARG A 61 15.32 11.24 -8.54
CA ARG A 61 16.23 11.91 -7.60
C ARG A 61 17.57 12.26 -8.24
N ASN A 62 18.13 11.35 -9.04
CA ASN A 62 19.37 11.59 -9.79
C ASN A 62 19.23 12.72 -10.81
N LYS A 63 18.13 12.74 -11.58
CA LYS A 63 17.88 13.75 -12.62
C LYS A 63 17.72 15.16 -12.06
N TRP A 64 17.16 15.29 -10.87
CA TRP A 64 17.06 16.57 -10.17
C TRP A 64 18.29 16.89 -9.31
N ASN A 65 19.27 15.99 -9.23
CA ASN A 65 20.42 16.08 -8.32
C ASN A 65 20.00 16.28 -6.85
N GLU A 66 18.90 15.63 -6.43
CA GLU A 66 18.30 15.76 -5.11
C GLU A 66 18.06 14.36 -4.51
N GLN A 67 19.12 13.74 -4.01
CA GLN A 67 19.10 12.34 -3.51
C GLN A 67 18.13 12.10 -2.36
N ASN A 68 17.77 13.15 -1.64
CA ASN A 68 16.87 13.10 -0.49
C ASN A 68 15.50 13.72 -0.78
N ALA A 69 15.18 14.03 -2.05
CA ALA A 69 13.89 14.60 -2.40
C ALA A 69 12.74 13.72 -1.87
N PRO A 70 11.77 14.29 -1.12
CA PRO A 70 10.57 13.58 -0.70
C PRO A 70 9.85 12.93 -1.88
N PHE A 71 9.49 11.66 -1.74
CA PHE A 71 8.72 10.93 -2.73
C PHE A 71 7.48 10.33 -2.06
N LEU A 72 6.29 10.78 -2.42
CA LEU A 72 5.04 10.38 -1.75
C LEU A 72 4.22 9.52 -2.69
N ILE A 73 4.04 8.27 -2.32
CA ILE A 73 3.27 7.26 -3.04
C ILE A 73 1.83 7.32 -2.54
N VAL A 74 0.87 7.28 -3.44
CA VAL A 74 -0.53 6.98 -3.11
C VAL A 74 -0.74 5.48 -3.33
N GLN A 75 -1.15 4.78 -2.28
CA GLN A 75 -1.50 3.37 -2.39
C GLN A 75 -2.73 3.21 -3.30
N LEU A 76 -2.88 2.07 -3.96
CA LEU A 76 -4.14 1.79 -4.65
C LEU A 76 -5.30 1.71 -3.64
N ALA A 77 -6.41 2.39 -3.95
CA ALA A 77 -7.63 2.31 -3.15
C ALA A 77 -8.31 0.94 -3.29
N ASN A 78 -9.29 0.63 -2.44
CA ASN A 78 -10.20 -0.50 -2.63
C ASN A 78 -10.97 -0.40 -3.94
N PHE A 79 -11.07 -1.52 -4.66
CA PHE A 79 -11.74 -1.63 -5.95
C PHE A 79 -12.22 -3.07 -6.19
N MET A 80 -13.24 -3.26 -7.03
CA MET A 80 -13.88 -4.55 -7.35
C MET A 80 -14.77 -5.12 -6.23
N GLU A 81 -15.42 -6.25 -6.52
CA GLU A 81 -16.26 -6.96 -5.58
C GLU A 81 -15.45 -7.55 -4.41
N SER A 82 -16.01 -7.45 -3.21
CA SER A 82 -15.48 -8.12 -2.03
C SER A 82 -15.49 -9.64 -2.20
N LYS A 83 -14.50 -10.32 -1.62
CA LYS A 83 -14.40 -11.78 -1.66
C LYS A 83 -14.84 -12.37 -0.32
N SER A 84 -15.63 -13.44 -0.37
CA SER A 84 -16.14 -14.13 0.83
C SER A 84 -15.13 -15.06 1.48
N GLN A 85 -14.06 -15.43 0.78
CA GLN A 85 -12.99 -16.31 1.26
C GLN A 85 -11.64 -15.59 1.15
N PRO A 86 -10.67 -15.91 2.04
CA PRO A 86 -9.32 -15.39 1.91
C PRO A 86 -8.66 -16.05 0.70
N ILE A 87 -8.43 -15.26 -0.35
CA ILE A 87 -7.84 -15.71 -1.61
C ILE A 87 -6.65 -14.84 -2.00
N GLU A 88 -5.89 -15.29 -2.99
CA GLU A 88 -4.85 -14.45 -3.59
C GLU A 88 -5.46 -13.24 -4.30
N SER A 89 -4.77 -12.11 -4.21
CA SER A 89 -5.16 -10.85 -4.84
C SER A 89 -3.91 -10.11 -5.30
N ASN A 90 -3.74 -9.98 -6.61
CA ASN A 90 -2.64 -9.19 -7.15
C ASN A 90 -2.79 -7.70 -6.82
N TRP A 91 -4.02 -7.21 -6.62
CA TRP A 91 -4.27 -5.85 -6.21
C TRP A 91 -3.74 -5.60 -4.79
N ALA A 92 -3.99 -6.53 -3.87
CA ALA A 92 -3.41 -6.52 -2.53
C ALA A 92 -1.88 -6.67 -2.56
N GLU A 93 -1.35 -7.56 -3.40
CA GLU A 93 0.10 -7.71 -3.56
C GLU A 93 0.74 -6.41 -4.07
N LEU A 94 0.12 -5.70 -5.02
CA LEU A 94 0.65 -4.42 -5.50
C LEU A 94 0.62 -3.35 -4.41
N ARG A 95 -0.47 -3.28 -3.62
CA ARG A 95 -0.50 -2.40 -2.44
C ARG A 95 0.62 -2.71 -1.46
N ASP A 96 0.92 -3.99 -1.26
CA ASP A 96 2.03 -4.43 -0.41
C ASP A 96 3.38 -4.01 -1.00
N GLN A 97 3.56 -4.08 -2.32
CA GLN A 97 4.77 -3.55 -2.99
C GLN A 97 4.91 -2.03 -2.80
N GLN A 98 3.84 -1.26 -2.93
CA GLN A 98 3.84 0.18 -2.61
C GLN A 98 4.23 0.43 -1.14
N ARG A 99 3.71 -0.40 -0.23
CA ARG A 99 4.06 -0.37 1.20
C ARG A 99 5.53 -0.67 1.41
N LEU A 100 6.05 -1.76 0.86
CA LEU A 100 7.44 -2.18 1.00
C LEU A 100 8.39 -1.11 0.48
N VAL A 101 8.15 -0.58 -0.73
CA VAL A 101 8.97 0.50 -1.30
C VAL A 101 8.98 1.74 -0.40
N SER A 102 7.83 2.13 0.17
CA SER A 102 7.78 3.26 1.10
C SER A 102 8.59 3.05 2.39
N GLN A 103 8.84 1.80 2.78
CA GLN A 103 9.59 1.44 3.98
C GLN A 103 11.09 1.22 3.73
N THR A 104 11.46 0.77 2.52
CA THR A 104 12.84 0.42 2.17
C THR A 104 13.56 1.54 1.45
N VAL A 105 12.86 2.41 0.71
CA VAL A 105 13.46 3.55 0.00
C VAL A 105 13.44 4.80 0.90
N PRO A 106 14.60 5.39 1.24
CA PRO A 106 14.66 6.54 2.14
C PRO A 106 13.84 7.74 1.66
N ASN A 107 13.40 8.60 2.59
CA ASN A 107 12.62 9.82 2.31
C ASN A 107 11.37 9.57 1.44
N THR A 108 10.74 8.41 1.61
CA THR A 108 9.53 8.01 0.88
C THR A 108 8.36 7.89 1.85
N GLY A 109 7.19 8.38 1.44
CA GLY A 109 5.95 8.30 2.21
C GLY A 109 4.86 7.53 1.48
N LEU A 110 3.89 7.03 2.24
CA LEU A 110 2.73 6.32 1.69
C LEU A 110 1.44 6.94 2.22
N ALA A 111 0.61 7.45 1.32
CA ALA A 111 -0.78 7.75 1.62
C ALA A 111 -1.60 6.47 1.41
N VAL A 112 -2.00 5.81 2.50
CA VAL A 112 -2.89 4.64 2.47
C VAL A 112 -4.30 5.11 2.11
N THR A 113 -4.95 4.44 1.16
CA THR A 113 -6.27 4.82 0.58
C THR A 113 -7.25 3.64 0.54
N ILE A 114 -6.97 2.59 1.30
CA ILE A 114 -7.73 1.33 1.31
C ILE A 114 -9.23 1.48 1.63
N ASP A 115 -9.64 2.59 2.24
CA ASP A 115 -11.00 2.86 2.72
C ASP A 115 -11.71 4.03 1.99
N VAL A 116 -11.18 4.49 0.86
CA VAL A 116 -11.72 5.68 0.14
C VAL A 116 -12.04 5.44 -1.34
N GLY A 117 -11.98 4.20 -1.81
CA GLY A 117 -12.42 3.78 -3.14
C GLY A 117 -13.76 3.06 -3.14
N GLU A 118 -14.18 2.60 -4.31
CA GLU A 118 -15.49 2.04 -4.58
C GLU A 118 -15.38 0.66 -5.24
N TRP A 119 -16.32 -0.22 -4.97
CA TRP A 119 -16.33 -1.57 -5.54
C TRP A 119 -16.56 -1.57 -7.06
N ASN A 120 -17.20 -0.54 -7.62
CA ASN A 120 -17.66 -0.47 -9.01
C ASN A 120 -16.98 0.63 -9.85
N ASP A 121 -16.13 1.46 -9.27
CA ASP A 121 -15.35 2.46 -9.99
C ASP A 121 -13.90 2.40 -9.52
N ILE A 122 -12.98 2.33 -10.48
CA ILE A 122 -11.55 2.32 -10.21
C ILE A 122 -11.04 3.70 -9.76
N HIS A 123 -11.85 4.75 -9.96
CA HIS A 123 -11.51 6.12 -9.62
C HIS A 123 -12.18 6.55 -8.30
N PRO A 124 -11.41 6.66 -7.18
CA PRO A 124 -11.98 7.07 -5.90
C PRO A 124 -12.67 8.43 -5.98
N LEU A 125 -13.95 8.50 -5.60
CA LEU A 125 -14.71 9.75 -5.57
C LEU A 125 -14.19 10.67 -4.46
N ASN A 126 -13.78 10.10 -3.33
CA ASN A 126 -13.22 10.84 -2.21
C ASN A 126 -11.75 11.22 -2.43
N LYS A 127 -11.47 11.98 -3.49
CA LYS A 127 -10.13 12.53 -3.78
C LYS A 127 -9.63 13.47 -2.69
N LYS A 128 -10.52 14.11 -1.93
CA LYS A 128 -10.16 14.99 -0.83
C LYS A 128 -9.39 14.22 0.25
N ALA A 129 -9.88 13.06 0.67
CA ALA A 129 -9.19 12.24 1.66
C ALA A 129 -7.80 11.77 1.17
N VAL A 130 -7.67 11.44 -0.13
CA VAL A 130 -6.37 11.13 -0.74
C VAL A 130 -5.42 12.33 -0.63
N GLY A 131 -5.89 13.53 -0.97
CA GLY A 131 -5.11 14.76 -0.87
C GLY A 131 -4.70 15.11 0.56
N ASP A 132 -5.62 14.98 1.52
CA ASP A 132 -5.35 15.24 2.95
C ASP A 132 -4.25 14.29 3.47
N ARG A 133 -4.31 12.99 3.10
CA ARG A 133 -3.31 11.98 3.52
C ARG A 133 -1.95 12.22 2.86
N LEU A 134 -1.91 12.65 1.60
CA LEU A 134 -0.68 13.10 0.96
C LEU A 134 -0.09 14.34 1.64
N ALA A 135 -0.93 15.31 2.02
CA ALA A 135 -0.49 16.50 2.75
C ALA A 135 0.13 16.13 4.10
N PHE A 136 -0.44 15.16 4.83
CA PHE A 136 0.17 14.67 6.08
C PHE A 136 1.55 14.04 5.83
N GLN A 137 1.70 13.23 4.78
CA GLN A 137 3.00 12.66 4.40
C GLN A 137 4.01 13.76 4.01
N ALA A 138 3.58 14.79 3.29
CA ALA A 138 4.43 15.93 2.93
C ALA A 138 4.90 16.71 4.16
N LEU A 139 3.99 17.03 5.08
CA LEU A 139 4.32 17.72 6.33
C LEU A 139 5.31 16.92 7.19
N LYS A 140 5.13 15.60 7.27
CA LYS A 140 6.05 14.70 8.00
C LYS A 140 7.42 14.61 7.32
N ILE A 141 7.46 14.38 6.01
CA ILE A 141 8.70 14.00 5.31
C ILE A 141 9.47 15.22 4.78
N ALA A 142 8.79 16.16 4.13
CA ALA A 142 9.40 17.34 3.55
C ALA A 142 9.64 18.42 4.61
N ASP A 143 8.63 18.69 5.46
CA ASP A 143 8.69 19.77 6.46
C ASP A 143 9.13 19.30 7.85
N LYS A 144 9.38 18.00 8.03
CA LYS A 144 9.85 17.37 9.28
C LYS A 144 8.96 17.70 10.49
N LYS A 145 7.66 17.93 10.27
CA LYS A 145 6.72 18.19 11.36
C LYS A 145 6.43 16.90 12.12
N ASN A 146 6.38 17.02 13.45
CA ASN A 146 5.95 15.93 14.33
C ASN A 146 4.42 15.82 14.31
N ILE A 147 3.89 15.10 13.32
CA ILE A 147 2.45 14.84 13.17
C ILE A 147 2.19 13.35 12.89
N VAL A 148 0.98 12.90 13.19
CA VAL A 148 0.50 11.57 12.80
C VAL A 148 0.13 11.59 11.32
N ALA A 149 0.93 10.92 10.49
CA ALA A 149 0.68 10.82 9.04
C ALA A 149 0.50 9.36 8.56
N ASP A 150 0.91 8.39 9.36
CA ASP A 150 0.76 6.97 9.07
C ASP A 150 -0.34 6.37 9.97
N GLY A 151 -1.15 5.46 9.41
CA GLY A 151 -1.88 4.48 10.21
C GLY A 151 -0.93 3.40 10.76
N PRO A 152 -1.44 2.34 11.39
CA PRO A 152 -0.60 1.27 11.93
C PRO A 152 0.27 0.62 10.85
N VAL A 153 1.59 0.66 11.07
CA VAL A 153 2.57 0.07 10.14
C VAL A 153 3.07 -1.25 10.72
N TYR A 154 2.72 -2.37 10.10
CA TYR A 154 3.20 -3.70 10.50
C TYR A 154 4.73 -3.74 10.61
N GLN A 155 5.23 -4.33 11.69
CA GLN A 155 6.66 -4.44 11.97
C GLN A 155 7.11 -5.90 12.12
N SER A 156 6.38 -6.69 12.91
CA SER A 156 6.77 -8.07 13.18
C SER A 156 5.61 -8.91 13.68
N MET A 157 5.79 -10.23 13.62
CA MET A 157 4.88 -11.21 14.21
C MET A 157 5.62 -12.14 15.17
N LYS A 158 4.89 -12.67 16.15
CA LYS A 158 5.32 -13.77 17.02
C LYS A 158 4.18 -14.78 17.18
N THR A 159 4.46 -16.05 16.97
CA THR A 159 3.51 -17.12 17.26
C THR A 159 3.56 -17.50 18.75
N GLU A 160 2.41 -17.55 19.41
CA GLU A 160 2.25 -18.00 20.80
C GLU A 160 1.08 -18.99 20.87
N GLY A 161 1.41 -20.29 20.94
CA GLY A 161 0.41 -21.36 20.83
C GLY A 161 -0.33 -21.31 19.49
N ASN A 162 -1.67 -21.24 19.54
CA ASN A 162 -2.52 -21.15 18.35
C ASN A 162 -2.84 -19.69 17.93
N LYS A 163 -2.06 -18.72 18.39
CA LYS A 163 -2.26 -17.29 18.10
C LYS A 163 -1.03 -16.68 17.47
N ILE A 164 -1.24 -15.68 16.62
CA ILE A 164 -0.19 -14.80 16.11
C ILE A 164 -0.37 -13.42 16.71
N ILE A 165 0.71 -12.89 17.30
CA ILE A 165 0.79 -11.56 17.89
C ILE A 165 1.53 -10.65 16.93
N LEU A 166 0.84 -9.62 16.45
CA LEU A 166 1.37 -8.62 15.55
C LEU A 166 1.83 -7.38 16.33
N SER A 167 2.99 -6.87 15.98
CA SER A 167 3.55 -5.62 16.48
C SER A 167 3.65 -4.60 15.35
N PHE A 168 3.46 -3.33 15.70
CA PHE A 168 3.46 -2.21 14.78
C PHE A 168 4.59 -1.25 15.13
N LYS A 169 5.09 -0.52 14.15
CA LYS A 169 6.17 0.45 14.31
C LYS A 169 5.80 1.48 15.39
N THR A 170 6.73 1.74 16.30
CA THR A 170 6.58 2.78 17.33
C THR A 170 6.15 4.11 16.72
N GLY A 171 5.12 4.74 17.29
CA GLY A 171 4.54 5.99 16.80
C GLY A 171 3.41 5.79 15.78
N THR A 172 3.16 4.55 15.37
CA THR A 172 2.00 4.14 14.55
C THR A 172 1.08 3.17 15.29
N ASP A 173 1.48 2.75 16.49
CA ASP A 173 0.92 1.68 17.31
C ASP A 173 -0.13 2.15 18.33
N ASP A 174 -0.57 3.40 18.24
CA ASP A 174 -1.72 3.90 18.99
C ASP A 174 -3.02 3.45 18.31
N LEU A 175 -3.36 2.17 18.51
CA LEU A 175 -4.45 1.49 17.82
C LEU A 175 -5.82 1.95 18.33
N ALA A 176 -6.73 2.28 17.42
CA ALA A 176 -8.12 2.53 17.77
C ALA A 176 -8.77 1.26 18.35
N ARG A 177 -9.52 1.41 19.44
CA ARG A 177 -10.27 0.30 20.03
C ARG A 177 -11.60 0.12 19.30
N VAL A 178 -11.84 -1.11 18.87
CA VAL A 178 -13.11 -1.55 18.27
C VAL A 178 -13.55 -2.83 18.97
N ALA A 179 -14.85 -3.15 18.91
CA ALA A 179 -15.39 -4.36 19.54
C ALA A 179 -14.79 -5.63 18.91
N GLU A 180 -14.60 -5.62 17.59
CA GLU A 180 -14.01 -6.70 16.82
C GLU A 180 -13.16 -6.13 15.67
N LEU A 181 -11.96 -6.67 15.50
CA LEU A 181 -11.13 -6.37 14.34
C LEU A 181 -11.47 -7.31 13.18
N LYS A 182 -11.63 -6.73 12.00
CA LYS A 182 -11.94 -7.42 10.73
C LYS A 182 -10.74 -7.38 9.77
N GLY A 183 -10.84 -8.13 8.66
CA GLY A 183 -9.86 -8.10 7.58
C GLY A 183 -8.65 -9.02 7.79
N PHE A 184 -8.66 -9.87 8.83
CA PHE A 184 -7.55 -10.77 9.12
C PHE A 184 -7.80 -12.18 8.60
N ALA A 185 -6.84 -12.72 7.84
CA ALA A 185 -6.75 -14.14 7.52
C ALA A 185 -5.50 -14.74 8.18
N ILE A 186 -5.57 -16.02 8.58
CA ILE A 186 -4.48 -16.74 9.23
C ILE A 186 -4.21 -18.04 8.46
N LYS A 187 -2.93 -18.35 8.27
CA LYS A 187 -2.44 -19.52 7.54
C LYS A 187 -2.02 -20.61 8.52
N ASP A 188 -2.51 -21.84 8.34
CA ASP A 188 -1.98 -23.00 9.07
C ASP A 188 -0.68 -23.49 8.40
N SER A 189 0.10 -24.27 9.13
CA SER A 189 1.30 -24.98 8.69
C SER A 189 1.10 -25.86 7.45
N ASP A 190 -0.13 -26.31 7.16
CA ASP A 190 -0.47 -27.05 5.93
C ASP A 190 -0.59 -26.15 4.68
N GLY A 191 -0.53 -24.84 4.87
CA GLY A 191 -0.60 -23.84 3.82
C GLY A 191 -2.01 -23.28 3.55
N SER A 192 -3.05 -23.80 4.19
CA SER A 192 -4.42 -23.33 4.04
C SER A 192 -4.66 -21.99 4.74
N TRP A 193 -5.50 -21.15 4.14
CA TRP A 193 -5.93 -19.87 4.70
C TRP A 193 -7.35 -19.97 5.25
N ALA A 194 -7.57 -19.36 6.41
CA ALA A 194 -8.89 -19.19 7.00
C ALA A 194 -9.06 -17.75 7.51
N TRP A 195 -10.28 -17.23 7.48
CA TRP A 195 -10.61 -15.99 8.19
C TRP A 195 -10.30 -16.13 9.68
N ALA A 196 -9.84 -15.06 10.31
CA ALA A 196 -9.38 -15.07 11.68
C ALA A 196 -10.15 -14.07 12.53
N LYS A 197 -10.33 -14.42 13.80
CA LYS A 197 -10.71 -13.47 14.84
C LYS A 197 -9.49 -12.63 15.18
N ALA A 198 -9.71 -11.35 15.46
CA ALA A 198 -8.66 -10.46 15.90
C ALA A 198 -9.15 -9.47 16.97
N LYS A 199 -8.24 -9.08 17.87
CA LYS A 199 -8.48 -8.02 18.86
C LYS A 199 -7.22 -7.23 19.15
N THR A 200 -7.39 -6.00 19.63
CA THR A 200 -6.27 -5.21 20.17
C THR A 200 -6.00 -5.60 21.62
N GLU A 201 -4.73 -5.74 21.97
CA GLU A 201 -4.24 -5.87 23.35
C GLU A 201 -3.09 -4.88 23.56
N GLY A 202 -3.42 -3.72 24.14
CA GLY A 202 -2.49 -2.60 24.20
C GLY A 202 -2.11 -2.12 22.80
N LYS A 203 -0.80 -2.16 22.49
CA LYS A 203 -0.19 -1.75 21.22
C LYS A 203 -0.07 -2.90 20.19
N LYS A 204 -0.65 -4.05 20.49
CA LYS A 204 -0.53 -5.28 19.69
C LYS A 204 -1.89 -5.70 19.15
N VAL A 205 -1.87 -6.47 18.06
CA VAL A 205 -3.04 -7.19 17.55
C VAL A 205 -2.82 -8.67 17.73
N ILE A 206 -3.79 -9.35 18.33
CA ILE A 206 -3.79 -10.81 18.52
C ILE A 206 -4.74 -11.41 17.50
N VAL A 207 -4.24 -12.34 16.68
CA VAL A 207 -4.98 -12.98 15.58
C VAL A 207 -5.04 -14.48 15.82
N TRP A 208 -6.22 -15.10 15.68
CA TRP A 208 -6.39 -16.54 15.86
C TRP A 208 -7.62 -17.08 15.12
N ASN A 209 -7.64 -18.39 14.90
CA ASN A 209 -8.82 -19.13 14.48
C ASN A 209 -8.87 -20.43 15.31
N ASP A 210 -10.04 -20.79 15.83
CA ASP A 210 -10.18 -21.93 16.75
C ASP A 210 -9.90 -23.29 16.08
N ALA A 211 -10.07 -23.36 14.75
CA ALA A 211 -9.76 -24.53 13.92
C ALA A 211 -8.28 -24.60 13.50
N VAL A 212 -7.58 -23.46 13.44
CA VAL A 212 -6.15 -23.39 13.05
C VAL A 212 -5.27 -23.68 14.26
N LYS A 213 -4.50 -24.77 14.21
CA LYS A 213 -3.73 -25.23 15.38
C LYS A 213 -2.30 -24.74 15.36
N ASN A 214 -1.67 -24.67 14.19
CA ASN A 214 -0.26 -24.30 14.04
C ASN A 214 -0.14 -23.10 13.08
N PRO A 215 -0.54 -21.89 13.51
CA PRO A 215 -0.54 -20.75 12.61
C PRO A 215 0.88 -20.28 12.26
N VAL A 216 1.13 -20.07 10.98
CA VAL A 216 2.45 -19.69 10.44
C VAL A 216 2.50 -18.32 9.80
N ALA A 217 1.37 -17.75 9.37
CA ALA A 217 1.31 -16.42 8.78
C ALA A 217 -0.06 -15.75 8.97
N VAL A 218 -0.08 -14.42 8.83
CA VAL A 218 -1.28 -13.58 8.82
C VAL A 218 -1.27 -12.70 7.58
N ARG A 219 -2.46 -12.43 7.05
CA ARG A 219 -2.74 -11.38 6.08
C ARG A 219 -3.75 -10.41 6.68
N TYR A 220 -3.53 -9.12 6.45
CA TYR A 220 -4.48 -8.06 6.76
C TYR A 220 -4.91 -7.36 5.47
N ASP A 221 -6.21 -7.22 5.26
CA ASP A 221 -6.83 -6.57 4.09
C ASP A 221 -6.29 -7.07 2.74
N TRP A 222 -5.98 -8.37 2.67
CA TRP A 222 -5.44 -9.02 1.46
C TRP A 222 -6.54 -9.40 0.47
N ALA A 223 -7.20 -8.39 -0.10
CA ALA A 223 -8.19 -8.53 -1.16
C ALA A 223 -8.28 -7.25 -2.00
N ASP A 224 -8.98 -7.30 -3.14
CA ASP A 224 -9.20 -6.14 -4.01
C ASP A 224 -10.03 -5.07 -3.29
N ASN A 225 -11.10 -5.48 -2.61
CA ASN A 225 -11.99 -4.62 -1.82
C ASN A 225 -12.30 -5.25 -0.45
N PRO A 226 -11.37 -5.13 0.53
CA PRO A 226 -11.53 -5.68 1.87
C PRO A 226 -12.36 -4.74 2.77
N ASP A 227 -12.90 -5.28 3.87
CA ASP A 227 -13.72 -4.55 4.86
C ASP A 227 -13.04 -4.41 6.25
N GLY A 228 -11.71 -4.52 6.30
CA GLY A 228 -10.95 -4.36 7.54
C GLY A 228 -11.06 -2.98 8.15
N ASN A 229 -10.80 -2.93 9.45
CA ASN A 229 -11.05 -1.76 10.28
C ASN A 229 -9.88 -1.42 11.22
N LEU A 230 -8.67 -1.93 10.96
CA LEU A 230 -7.49 -1.59 11.75
C LEU A 230 -7.06 -0.15 11.44
N LYS A 231 -7.30 0.74 12.41
CA LYS A 231 -6.94 2.16 12.34
C LYS A 231 -6.17 2.55 13.60
N ASN A 232 -5.42 3.65 13.51
CA ASN A 232 -4.92 4.31 14.71
C ASN A 232 -6.00 5.24 15.31
N THR A 233 -5.75 5.81 16.48
CA THR A 233 -6.65 6.75 17.17
C THR A 233 -6.91 8.04 16.38
N ALA A 234 -6.03 8.40 15.45
CA ALA A 234 -6.23 9.51 14.50
C ALA A 234 -7.13 9.15 13.30
N GLY A 235 -7.61 7.90 13.21
CA GLY A 235 -8.50 7.43 12.16
C GLY A 235 -7.80 7.04 10.85
N LEU A 236 -6.47 7.00 10.82
CA LEU A 236 -5.71 6.57 9.64
C LEU A 236 -5.66 5.03 9.56
N PRO A 237 -5.98 4.45 8.39
CA PRO A 237 -6.00 3.00 8.21
C PRO A 237 -4.58 2.41 8.11
N ALA A 238 -4.45 1.16 8.57
CA ALA A 238 -3.32 0.33 8.26
C ALA A 238 -3.30 0.01 6.76
N SER A 239 -2.11 -0.03 6.15
CA SER A 239 -1.95 -0.62 4.81
C SER A 239 -2.21 -2.12 4.88
N PRO A 240 -2.75 -2.74 3.82
CA PRO A 240 -2.69 -4.19 3.66
C PRO A 240 -1.24 -4.71 3.78
N PHE A 241 -1.09 -5.90 4.36
CA PHE A 241 0.20 -6.58 4.49
C PHE A 241 0.03 -8.10 4.59
N THR A 242 1.11 -8.83 4.27
CA THR A 242 1.28 -10.25 4.61
C THR A 242 2.50 -10.41 5.53
N THR A 243 2.46 -11.41 6.42
CA THR A 243 3.61 -11.79 7.25
C THR A 243 4.38 -12.97 6.68
N GLU A 244 3.98 -13.49 5.51
CA GLU A 244 4.74 -14.50 4.79
C GLU A 244 6.14 -13.97 4.47
N LYS A 245 7.16 -14.79 4.71
CA LYS A 245 8.52 -14.49 4.27
C LYS A 245 8.63 -14.87 2.80
N ASN A 246 8.84 -13.88 1.94
CA ASN A 246 9.25 -14.08 0.55
C ASN A 246 10.70 -14.55 0.47
#